data_AF-A0A1S8CLT7-F1
#
_entry.id   AF-A0A1S8CLT7-F1
#
_cell.length_a   1.000
_cell.length_b   1.000
_cell.length_c   1.000
_cell.angle_alpha   90.00
_cell.angle_beta   90.00
_cell.angle_gamma   90.00
#
_symmetry.space_group_name_H-M   'P 1'
#
loop_
_entity.id
_entity.type
_entity.pdbx_description
1 polymer ?
#
loop_
_entity_poly.entity_id
_entity_poly.type
_entity_poly.pdbx_seq_one_letter_code
_entity_poly.pdbx_strand_id
1 'polypeptide(L)'
;MLCHDCEQLFSSNFEQYGISLLRRSKNIVKGNKNIIVYNYQHDRFYLYCLSIFWRMAQSKLDEFKNVLFPPRVSDIIRNCLLMNTLAINERMDINEIMRINIIKIYDPFSEKRTYYIQNILCPCHTDYTNNEYKISFLAEGLFYTLRLDLNKNNFEKNKNKGLPLGKALKIKKYDYREITELHYSIDCALDKTRKYPFI
;
A
#
# COMPACT_ATOMS: atom_id res chain seq x y z
N MET A 1 17.77 4.19 -8.19
CA MET A 1 18.12 3.47 -6.96
C MET A 1 18.61 4.49 -5.95
N LEU A 2 18.22 4.34 -4.67
CA LEU A 2 18.65 5.25 -3.61
C LEU A 2 20.13 4.99 -3.26
N CYS A 3 20.70 5.86 -2.43
CA CYS A 3 22.04 5.66 -1.86
C CYS A 3 22.06 4.46 -0.91
N HIS A 4 23.24 3.87 -0.66
CA HIS A 4 23.37 2.73 0.26
C HIS A 4 22.83 3.06 1.66
N ASP A 5 23.21 4.21 2.22
CA ASP A 5 22.76 4.64 3.55
C ASP A 5 21.24 4.84 3.60
N CYS A 6 20.66 5.30 2.50
CA CYS A 6 19.23 5.49 2.33
C CYS A 6 18.51 4.13 2.40
N GLU A 7 18.97 3.13 1.63
CA GLU A 7 18.38 1.79 1.65
C GLU A 7 18.54 1.12 3.02
N GLN A 8 19.70 1.28 3.66
CA GLN A 8 19.95 0.77 5.01
C GLN A 8 18.97 1.36 6.02
N LEU A 9 18.75 2.68 5.98
CA LEU A 9 17.80 3.40 6.83
C LEU A 9 16.37 2.86 6.63
N PHE A 10 15.93 2.71 5.38
CA PHE A 10 14.59 2.20 5.09
C PHE A 10 14.40 0.76 5.56
N SER A 11 15.42 -0.08 5.35
CA SER A 11 15.39 -1.47 5.77
C SER A 11 15.25 -1.60 7.29
N SER A 12 16.09 -0.90 8.05
CA SER A 12 16.11 -0.97 9.52
C SER A 12 14.86 -0.36 10.16
N ASN A 13 14.42 0.80 9.65
CA ASN A 13 13.34 1.55 10.31
C ASN A 13 11.97 1.00 9.97
N PHE A 14 11.78 0.50 8.74
CA PHE A 14 10.46 0.23 8.20
C PHE A 14 10.28 -1.20 7.69
N GLU A 15 11.14 -1.69 6.80
CA GLU A 15 10.90 -2.96 6.10
C GLU A 15 10.87 -4.17 7.03
N GLN A 16 11.85 -4.26 7.93
CA GLN A 16 11.91 -5.35 8.91
C GLN A 16 10.62 -5.44 9.72
N TYR A 17 10.09 -4.28 10.13
CA TYR A 17 8.82 -4.23 10.86
C TYR A 17 7.64 -4.64 9.98
N GLY A 18 7.47 -4.04 8.80
CA GLY A 18 6.36 -4.34 7.90
C GLY A 18 6.30 -5.81 7.48
N ILE A 19 7.46 -6.38 7.11
CA ILE A 19 7.60 -7.81 6.76
C ILE A 19 7.27 -8.67 7.98
N SER A 20 7.83 -8.35 9.16
CA SER A 20 7.58 -9.13 10.37
C SER A 20 6.11 -9.11 10.76
N LEU A 21 5.42 -7.98 10.60
CA LEU A 21 4.02 -7.81 10.94
C LEU A 21 3.13 -8.63 9.99
N LEU A 22 3.38 -8.58 8.69
CA LEU A 22 2.53 -9.20 7.67
C LEU A 22 2.80 -10.69 7.45
N ARG A 23 4.02 -11.18 7.76
CA ARG A 23 4.39 -12.59 7.53
C ARG A 23 4.38 -13.46 8.79
N ARG A 24 4.46 -12.89 10.01
CA ARG A 24 4.46 -13.70 11.24
C ARG A 24 3.06 -14.21 11.56
N SER A 25 2.83 -15.49 11.27
CA SER A 25 1.55 -16.19 11.51
C SER A 25 1.00 -16.05 12.93
N LYS A 26 1.86 -15.97 13.95
CA LYS A 26 1.46 -15.84 15.37
C LYS A 26 0.61 -14.60 15.66
N ASN A 27 0.75 -13.54 14.87
CA ASN A 27 0.01 -12.29 15.05
C ASN A 27 -1.22 -12.20 14.14
N ILE A 28 -1.47 -13.21 13.30
CA ILE A 28 -2.43 -13.13 12.20
C ILE A 28 -3.58 -14.10 12.44
N VAL A 29 -4.78 -13.55 12.60
CA VAL A 29 -6.02 -14.33 12.66
C VAL A 29 -6.77 -14.15 11.34
N LYS A 30 -6.96 -15.27 10.62
CA LYS A 30 -7.68 -15.29 9.34
C LYS A 30 -9.16 -15.60 9.59
N GLY A 31 -10.02 -14.63 9.37
CA GLY A 31 -11.47 -14.82 9.32
C GLY A 31 -11.99 -14.99 7.89
N ASN A 32 -13.29 -15.25 7.74
CA ASN A 32 -13.91 -15.43 6.42
C ASN A 32 -13.91 -14.12 5.60
N LYS A 33 -14.26 -13.00 6.23
CA LYS A 33 -14.39 -11.68 5.56
C LYS A 33 -13.21 -10.73 5.78
N ASN A 34 -12.30 -11.07 6.69
CA ASN A 34 -11.18 -10.20 7.06
C ASN A 34 -9.99 -11.01 7.59
N ILE A 35 -8.83 -10.35 7.62
CA ILE A 35 -7.62 -10.78 8.29
C ILE A 35 -7.36 -9.74 9.39
N ILE A 36 -7.10 -10.20 10.60
CA ILE A 36 -6.74 -9.33 11.72
C ILE A 36 -5.27 -9.58 12.05
N VAL A 37 -4.47 -8.51 12.05
CA VAL A 37 -3.06 -8.56 12.43
C VAL A 37 -2.88 -7.80 13.74
N TYR A 38 -2.54 -8.54 14.80
CA TYR A 38 -2.26 -8.00 16.13
C TYR A 38 -0.84 -7.45 16.24
N ASN A 39 -0.55 -6.75 17.34
CA ASN A 39 0.72 -6.06 17.59
C ASN A 39 1.05 -5.01 16.52
N TYR A 40 -0.01 -4.42 15.96
CA TYR A 40 0.07 -3.37 14.98
C TYR A 40 0.31 -2.03 15.67
N GLN A 41 1.36 -1.32 15.24
CA GLN A 41 1.65 0.06 15.55
C GLN A 41 1.32 0.91 14.33
N HIS A 42 0.29 1.75 14.44
CA HIS A 42 -0.23 2.56 13.34
C HIS A 42 0.88 3.36 12.65
N ASP A 43 1.59 4.22 13.38
CA ASP A 43 2.53 5.18 12.78
C ASP A 43 3.68 4.48 12.07
N ARG A 44 4.22 3.44 12.70
CA ARG A 44 5.31 2.64 12.13
C ARG A 44 4.88 1.90 10.87
N PHE A 45 3.67 1.35 10.85
CA PHE A 45 3.16 0.66 9.68
C PHE A 45 2.76 1.61 8.56
N TYR A 46 2.24 2.79 8.93
CA TYR A 46 1.94 3.86 8.00
C TYR A 46 3.22 4.33 7.30
N LEU A 47 4.28 4.64 8.06
CA LEU A 47 5.58 5.03 7.49
C LEU A 47 6.21 3.91 6.66
N TYR A 48 6.02 2.64 7.04
CA TYR A 48 6.41 1.52 6.19
C TYR A 48 5.71 1.54 4.84
N CYS A 49 4.39 1.67 4.81
CA CYS A 49 3.65 1.75 3.54
C CYS A 49 4.07 2.99 2.75
N LEU A 50 4.21 4.14 3.42
CA LEU A 50 4.61 5.40 2.80
C LEU A 50 6.01 5.31 2.16
N SER A 51 6.94 4.60 2.80
CA SER A 51 8.29 4.38 2.27
C SER A 51 8.28 3.63 0.93
N ILE A 52 7.33 2.71 0.74
CA ILE A 52 7.16 1.98 -0.51
C ILE A 52 6.68 2.92 -1.60
N PHE A 53 5.62 3.68 -1.34
CA PHE A 53 5.09 4.66 -2.30
C PHE A 53 6.12 5.73 -2.68
N TRP A 54 6.86 6.25 -1.70
CA TRP A 54 7.91 7.23 -1.96
C TRP A 54 9.02 6.65 -2.84
N ARG A 55 9.47 5.42 -2.58
CA ARG A 55 10.49 4.75 -3.41
C ARG A 55 10.01 4.46 -4.82
N MET A 56 8.73 4.10 -5.00
CA MET A 56 8.14 4.00 -6.34
C MET A 56 8.27 5.33 -7.07
N ALA A 57 7.93 6.45 -6.42
CA ALA A 57 8.02 7.77 -7.04
C ALA A 57 9.46 8.25 -7.33
N GLN A 58 10.46 7.74 -6.60
CA GLN A 58 11.88 8.02 -6.84
C GLN A 58 12.55 7.01 -7.77
N SER A 59 11.84 5.96 -8.19
CA SER A 59 12.42 4.89 -8.99
C SER A 59 12.65 5.35 -10.43
N LYS A 60 13.75 4.87 -11.02
CA LYS A 60 14.07 5.08 -12.43
C LYS A 60 13.59 3.93 -13.32
N LEU A 61 12.92 2.94 -12.74
CA LEU A 61 12.38 1.80 -13.50
C LEU A 61 11.16 2.26 -14.30
N ASP A 62 11.06 1.80 -15.56
CA ASP A 62 10.00 2.20 -16.49
C ASP A 62 8.59 1.92 -15.96
N GLU A 63 8.43 0.87 -15.16
CA GLU A 63 7.17 0.48 -14.53
C GLU A 63 6.66 1.49 -13.48
N PHE A 64 7.53 2.36 -12.97
CA PHE A 64 7.18 3.40 -11.99
C PHE A 64 7.28 4.83 -12.53
N LYS A 65 7.61 5.02 -13.81
CA LYS A 65 7.84 6.35 -14.41
C LYS A 65 6.64 7.32 -14.28
N ASN A 66 5.44 6.78 -14.13
CA ASN A 66 4.20 7.55 -13.98
C ASN A 66 3.84 7.85 -12.52
N VAL A 67 4.57 7.28 -11.56
CA VAL A 67 4.37 7.54 -10.13
C VAL A 67 5.11 8.82 -9.77
N LEU A 68 4.38 9.93 -9.67
CA LEU A 68 4.95 11.26 -9.47
C LEU A 68 4.17 12.01 -8.40
N PHE A 69 4.83 12.30 -7.28
CA PHE A 69 4.31 13.24 -6.30
C PHE A 69 4.62 14.68 -6.70
N PRO A 70 3.72 15.64 -6.43
CA PRO A 70 4.08 17.05 -6.49
C PRO A 70 5.34 17.32 -5.65
N PRO A 71 6.29 18.18 -6.08
CA PRO A 71 7.58 18.34 -5.40
C PRO A 71 7.46 18.60 -3.89
N ARG A 72 6.60 19.54 -3.50
CA ARG A 72 6.31 19.86 -2.09
C ARG A 72 5.77 18.67 -1.30
N VAL A 73 4.98 17.82 -1.94
CA VAL A 73 4.42 16.61 -1.33
C VAL A 73 5.51 15.56 -1.13
N SER A 74 6.38 15.40 -2.13
CA SER A 74 7.55 14.52 -2.04
C SER A 74 8.49 14.92 -0.90
N ASP A 75 8.73 16.23 -0.72
CA ASP A 75 9.58 16.76 0.37
C ASP A 75 8.97 16.49 1.75
N ILE A 76 7.65 16.68 1.90
CA ILE A 76 6.94 16.37 3.14
C ILE A 76 7.09 14.88 3.48
N ILE A 77 6.84 14.00 2.51
CA ILE A 77 6.99 12.54 2.69
C ILE A 77 8.42 12.21 3.11
N ARG A 78 9.42 12.77 2.39
CA ARG A 78 10.83 12.55 2.69
C ARG A 78 11.18 12.96 4.12
N ASN A 79 10.71 14.13 4.57
CA ASN A 79 10.97 14.60 5.93
C ASN A 79 10.34 13.70 6.99
N CYS A 80 9.08 13.28 6.80
CA CYS A 80 8.43 12.32 7.69
C CYS A 80 9.18 10.99 7.79
N LEU A 81 9.69 10.49 6.66
CA LEU A 81 10.47 9.24 6.61
C LEU A 81 11.84 9.38 7.29
N LEU A 82 12.56 10.47 7.06
CA LEU A 82 13.87 10.73 7.67
C LEU A 82 13.77 10.95 9.18
N MET A 83 12.75 11.70 9.63
CA MET A 83 12.51 12.00 11.03
C MET A 83 11.75 10.89 11.76
N ASN A 84 11.32 9.85 11.05
CA ASN A 84 10.52 8.74 11.56
C ASN A 84 9.28 9.21 12.36
N THR A 85 8.54 10.17 11.79
CA THR A 85 7.35 10.78 12.41
C THR A 85 6.26 11.05 11.38
N LEU A 86 5.00 11.02 11.80
CA LEU A 86 3.88 11.45 10.97
C LEU A 86 3.69 12.98 10.97
N ALA A 87 4.25 13.68 11.96
CA ALA A 87 4.05 15.11 12.11
C ALA A 87 4.71 15.89 10.95
N ILE A 88 3.91 16.66 10.23
CA ILE A 88 4.39 17.64 9.25
C ILE A 88 4.76 18.94 9.99
N ASN A 89 3.95 19.30 10.97
CA ASN A 89 4.15 20.41 11.90
C ASN A 89 3.39 20.12 13.20
N GLU A 90 3.43 21.06 14.16
CA GLU A 90 2.79 20.91 15.48
C GLU A 90 1.27 20.68 15.44
N ARG A 91 0.60 20.93 14.31
CA ARG A 91 -0.86 20.89 14.18
C ARG A 91 -1.38 19.87 13.18
N MET A 92 -0.50 19.19 12.46
CA MET A 92 -0.92 18.38 11.30
C MET A 92 0.00 17.19 11.08
N ASP A 93 -0.62 16.02 10.99
CA ASP A 93 0.03 14.79 10.60
C ASP A 93 -0.22 14.47 9.12
N ILE A 94 0.72 13.76 8.51
CA ILE A 94 0.65 13.37 7.10
C ILE A 94 -0.51 12.41 6.81
N ASN A 95 -0.93 11.60 7.77
CA ASN A 95 -2.07 10.68 7.64
C ASN A 95 -3.43 11.40 7.53
N GLU A 96 -3.50 12.70 7.86
CA GLU A 96 -4.70 13.52 7.68
C GLU A 96 -4.88 13.97 6.23
N ILE A 97 -3.77 14.10 5.48
CA ILE A 97 -3.75 14.53 4.08
C ILE A 97 -3.67 13.33 3.13
N MET A 98 -2.90 12.31 3.53
CA MET A 98 -2.63 11.10 2.76
C MET A 98 -3.24 9.88 3.43
N ARG A 99 -4.07 9.15 2.69
CA ARG A 99 -4.68 7.92 3.19
C ARG A 99 -4.07 6.72 2.54
N ILE A 100 -3.64 5.80 3.37
CA ILE A 100 -3.24 4.47 2.93
C ILE A 100 -4.38 3.52 3.28
N ASN A 101 -4.80 2.72 2.31
CA ASN A 101 -5.73 1.63 2.49
C ASN A 101 -5.08 0.33 2.02
N ILE A 102 -5.42 -0.77 2.70
CA ILE A 102 -4.96 -2.09 2.33
C ILE A 102 -6.14 -3.03 2.37
N ILE A 103 -6.31 -3.80 1.29
CA ILE A 103 -7.28 -4.88 1.21
C ILE A 103 -6.59 -6.17 0.78
N LYS A 104 -7.11 -7.31 1.23
CA LYS A 104 -6.69 -8.62 0.74
C LYS A 104 -7.60 -8.99 -0.42
N ILE A 105 -7.02 -9.30 -1.56
CA ILE A 105 -7.78 -9.76 -2.72
C ILE A 105 -7.74 -11.28 -2.82
N TYR A 106 -8.82 -11.89 -3.29
CA TYR A 106 -8.91 -13.33 -3.49
C TYR A 106 -9.94 -13.66 -4.57
N ASP A 107 -9.93 -14.92 -5.02
CA ASP A 107 -10.99 -15.48 -5.86
C ASP A 107 -11.88 -16.40 -5.00
N PRO A 108 -13.14 -16.03 -4.73
CA PRO A 108 -14.06 -16.87 -3.95
C PRO A 108 -14.38 -18.21 -4.60
N PHE A 109 -14.15 -18.37 -5.91
CA PHE A 109 -14.46 -19.61 -6.63
C PHE A 109 -13.27 -20.54 -6.79
N SER A 110 -12.04 -20.10 -6.46
CA SER A 110 -10.85 -20.93 -6.66
C SER A 110 -9.69 -20.56 -5.73
N GLU A 111 -9.33 -21.50 -4.85
CA GLU A 111 -8.12 -21.38 -4.02
C GLU A 111 -6.86 -21.36 -4.88
N LYS A 112 -6.82 -22.14 -5.96
CA LYS A 112 -5.69 -22.16 -6.91
C LYS A 112 -5.49 -20.80 -7.58
N ARG A 113 -6.56 -20.14 -8.03
CA ARG A 113 -6.45 -18.77 -8.58
C ARG A 113 -6.08 -17.77 -7.50
N THR A 114 -6.63 -17.91 -6.29
CA THR A 114 -6.22 -17.09 -5.14
C THR A 114 -4.71 -17.20 -4.88
N TYR A 115 -4.15 -18.41 -4.96
CA TYR A 115 -2.71 -18.63 -4.86
C TYR A 115 -1.95 -17.91 -5.97
N TYR A 116 -2.39 -18.01 -7.23
CA TYR A 116 -1.74 -17.28 -8.33
C TYR A 116 -1.80 -15.76 -8.14
N ILE A 117 -2.97 -15.22 -7.74
CA ILE A 117 -3.13 -13.79 -7.44
C ILE A 117 -2.15 -13.32 -6.36
N GLN A 118 -1.90 -14.15 -5.35
CA GLN A 118 -0.92 -13.83 -4.30
C GLN A 118 0.52 -13.73 -4.80
N ASN A 119 0.83 -14.37 -5.93
CA ASN A 119 2.14 -14.35 -6.57
C ASN A 119 2.23 -13.30 -7.69
N ILE A 120 1.17 -12.53 -7.96
CA ILE A 120 1.22 -11.41 -8.88
C ILE A 120 1.84 -10.21 -8.16
N LEU A 121 2.92 -9.69 -8.74
CA LEU A 121 3.37 -8.32 -8.51
C LEU A 121 2.84 -7.48 -9.67
N CYS A 122 1.85 -6.62 -9.41
CA CYS A 122 1.24 -5.81 -10.45
C CYS A 122 1.94 -4.44 -10.50
N PRO A 123 2.29 -3.91 -11.69
CA PRO A 123 2.81 -2.56 -11.82
C PRO A 123 1.81 -1.54 -11.25
N CYS A 124 2.37 -0.41 -10.85
CA CYS A 124 1.66 0.64 -10.16
C CYS A 124 0.59 1.29 -11.05
N HIS A 125 -0.60 1.53 -10.52
CA HIS A 125 -1.64 2.31 -11.17
C HIS A 125 -1.71 3.70 -10.54
N THR A 126 -1.83 4.72 -11.39
CA THR A 126 -1.89 6.12 -10.98
C THR A 126 -3.12 6.76 -11.61
N ASP A 127 -4.05 7.19 -10.76
CA ASP A 127 -5.21 7.96 -11.17
C ASP A 127 -5.03 9.40 -10.70
N TYR A 128 -5.16 10.35 -11.62
CA TYR A 128 -5.20 11.77 -11.31
C TYR A 128 -6.53 12.34 -11.75
N THR A 129 -7.29 12.84 -10.78
CA THR A 129 -8.44 13.72 -11.03
C THR A 129 -8.10 15.12 -10.55
N ASN A 130 -8.91 16.12 -10.91
CA ASN A 130 -8.67 17.51 -10.51
C ASN A 130 -8.50 17.71 -8.99
N ASN A 131 -9.03 16.80 -8.15
CA ASN A 131 -9.05 16.95 -6.70
C ASN A 131 -8.42 15.79 -5.91
N GLU A 132 -8.16 14.64 -6.55
CA GLU A 132 -7.63 13.46 -5.89
C GLU A 132 -6.49 12.85 -6.72
N TYR A 133 -5.37 12.61 -6.04
CA TYR A 133 -4.26 11.84 -6.59
C TYR A 133 -4.21 10.48 -5.90
N LYS A 134 -4.27 9.41 -6.68
CA LYS A 134 -4.36 8.05 -6.18
C LYS A 134 -3.28 7.19 -6.82
N ILE A 135 -2.54 6.47 -5.97
CA ILE A 135 -1.53 5.50 -6.36
C ILE A 135 -1.92 4.16 -5.77
N SER A 136 -1.89 3.10 -6.57
CA SER A 136 -2.14 1.75 -6.07
C SER A 136 -1.20 0.71 -6.67
N PHE A 137 -0.94 -0.34 -5.91
CA PHE A 137 -0.14 -1.48 -6.37
C PHE A 137 -0.59 -2.76 -5.65
N LEU A 138 -0.29 -3.90 -6.26
CA LEU A 138 -0.60 -5.23 -5.73
C LEU A 138 0.70 -5.98 -5.43
N ALA A 139 0.84 -6.45 -4.19
CA ALA A 139 1.93 -7.31 -3.77
C ALA A 139 1.44 -8.34 -2.74
N GLU A 140 1.86 -9.61 -2.85
CA GLU A 140 1.49 -10.70 -1.93
C GLU A 140 -0.04 -10.89 -1.76
N GLY A 141 -0.82 -10.55 -2.80
CA GLY A 141 -2.27 -10.55 -2.76
C GLY A 141 -2.88 -9.47 -1.85
N LEU A 142 -2.09 -8.51 -1.40
CA LEU A 142 -2.53 -7.29 -0.72
C LEU A 142 -2.51 -6.14 -1.74
N PHE A 143 -3.65 -5.49 -1.90
CA PHE A 143 -3.78 -4.31 -2.72
C PHE A 143 -3.66 -3.06 -1.84
N TYR A 144 -2.64 -2.27 -2.11
CA TYR A 144 -2.31 -1.04 -1.41
C TYR A 144 -2.84 0.13 -2.22
N THR A 145 -3.44 1.11 -1.56
CA THR A 145 -3.91 2.33 -2.21
C THR A 145 -3.56 3.54 -1.35
N LEU A 146 -2.74 4.43 -1.89
CA LEU A 146 -2.50 5.77 -1.38
C LEU A 146 -3.47 6.74 -2.07
N ARG A 147 -4.16 7.58 -1.29
CA ARG A 147 -4.98 8.68 -1.79
C ARG A 147 -4.53 9.98 -1.14
N LEU A 148 -4.26 10.97 -1.96
CA LEU A 148 -3.96 12.34 -1.55
C LEU A 148 -5.14 13.21 -1.95
N ASP A 149 -5.84 13.75 -0.95
CA ASP A 149 -6.93 14.71 -1.16
C ASP A 149 -6.33 16.11 -1.24
N LEU A 150 -6.51 16.79 -2.37
CA LEU A 150 -5.98 18.14 -2.56
C LEU A 150 -6.97 19.23 -2.07
N ASN A 151 -8.19 18.84 -1.68
CA ASN A 151 -9.22 19.77 -1.26
C ASN A 151 -9.20 19.98 0.27
N LYS A 152 -8.85 21.20 0.69
CA LYS A 152 -8.71 21.57 2.10
C LYS A 152 -9.97 21.36 2.95
N ASN A 153 -11.14 21.48 2.34
CA ASN A 153 -12.43 21.36 3.05
C ASN A 153 -12.76 19.91 3.46
N ASN A 154 -12.03 18.93 2.92
CA ASN A 154 -12.26 17.52 3.23
C ASN A 154 -11.39 16.99 4.37
N PHE A 155 -10.31 17.68 4.77
CA PHE A 155 -9.37 17.18 5.79
C PHE A 155 -10.05 16.80 7.11
N GLU A 156 -11.04 17.57 7.57
CA GLU A 156 -11.77 17.24 8.80
C GLU A 156 -12.75 16.07 8.64
N LYS A 157 -13.44 15.96 7.50
CA LYS A 157 -14.30 14.79 7.15
C LYS A 157 -13.49 13.51 6.96
N ASN A 158 -12.18 13.66 6.96
CA ASN A 158 -11.23 12.66 6.57
C ASN A 158 -10.48 12.03 7.75
N LYS A 159 -10.61 12.61 8.96
CA LYS A 159 -10.14 12.02 10.22
C LYS A 159 -10.70 10.59 10.37
N ASN A 160 -9.82 9.64 10.69
CA ASN A 160 -10.11 8.20 10.89
C ASN A 160 -10.44 7.37 9.64
N LYS A 161 -10.25 7.89 8.41
CA LYS A 161 -10.34 7.07 7.19
C LYS A 161 -8.94 6.65 6.74
N GLY A 162 -8.76 5.39 6.39
CA GLY A 162 -7.47 4.81 6.02
C GLY A 162 -7.14 3.59 6.86
N LEU A 163 -5.85 3.37 7.11
CA LEU A 163 -5.37 2.39 8.07
C LEU A 163 -6.02 2.62 9.44
N PRO A 164 -6.47 1.54 10.12
CA PRO A 164 -7.17 1.69 11.39
C PRO A 164 -6.23 2.26 12.45
N LEU A 165 -6.76 3.14 13.30
CA LEU A 165 -6.10 3.53 14.54
C LEU A 165 -6.27 2.40 15.57
N GLY A 166 -5.22 2.09 16.33
CA GLY A 166 -5.25 1.09 17.40
C GLY A 166 -4.13 0.07 17.35
N LYS A 167 -4.32 -1.07 18.01
CA LYS A 167 -3.33 -2.15 18.17
C LYS A 167 -3.53 -3.34 17.22
N ALA A 168 -4.57 -3.29 16.39
CA ALA A 168 -4.92 -4.34 15.45
C ALA A 168 -5.22 -3.76 14.07
N LEU A 169 -4.57 -4.32 13.05
CA LEU A 169 -4.81 -4.00 11.65
C LEU A 169 -5.86 -4.96 11.10
N LYS A 170 -7.05 -4.44 10.80
CA LYS A 170 -8.12 -5.22 10.16
C LYS A 170 -8.09 -5.01 8.65
N ILE A 171 -7.66 -6.04 7.92
CA ILE A 171 -7.61 -6.06 6.46
C ILE A 171 -8.85 -6.78 5.94
N LYS A 172 -9.70 -6.08 5.20
CA LYS A 172 -10.90 -6.70 4.60
C LYS A 172 -10.50 -7.55 3.40
N LYS A 173 -11.22 -8.65 3.20
CA LYS A 173 -11.11 -9.48 2.00
C LYS A 173 -12.12 -9.03 0.96
N TYR A 174 -11.68 -8.92 -0.29
CA TYR A 174 -12.51 -8.55 -1.44
C TYR A 174 -12.29 -9.52 -2.59
N ASP A 175 -13.38 -9.80 -3.31
CA ASP A 175 -13.30 -10.46 -4.60
C ASP A 175 -12.52 -9.54 -5.56
N TYR A 176 -11.48 -10.07 -6.21
CA TYR A 176 -10.66 -9.26 -7.11
C TYR A 176 -11.47 -8.67 -8.27
N ARG A 177 -12.60 -9.30 -8.64
CA ARG A 177 -13.51 -8.83 -9.70
C ARG A 177 -14.29 -7.58 -9.31
N GLU A 178 -14.40 -7.27 -8.02
CA GLU A 178 -15.03 -6.04 -7.52
C GLU A 178 -14.10 -4.82 -7.61
N ILE A 179 -12.83 -5.01 -7.97
CA ILE A 179 -11.83 -3.95 -8.04
C ILE A 179 -11.66 -3.54 -9.49
N THR A 180 -12.33 -2.45 -9.88
CA THR A 180 -12.36 -1.94 -11.25
C THR A 180 -10.96 -1.72 -11.82
N GLU A 181 -10.02 -1.26 -10.98
CA GLU A 181 -8.65 -0.92 -11.35
C GLU A 181 -7.75 -2.15 -11.58
N LEU A 182 -8.15 -3.33 -11.08
CA LEU A 182 -7.30 -4.52 -11.08
C LEU A 182 -7.86 -5.70 -11.87
N HIS A 183 -9.18 -5.88 -11.93
CA HIS A 183 -9.75 -7.14 -12.40
C HIS A 183 -9.26 -7.51 -13.81
N TYR A 184 -9.22 -6.56 -14.75
CA TYR A 184 -8.76 -6.80 -16.11
C TYR A 184 -7.27 -7.21 -16.17
N SER A 185 -6.42 -6.54 -15.39
CA SER A 185 -4.99 -6.84 -15.30
C SER A 185 -4.75 -8.22 -14.69
N ILE A 186 -5.51 -8.59 -13.67
CA ILE A 186 -5.44 -9.91 -13.03
C ILE A 186 -5.93 -10.99 -13.99
N ASP A 187 -7.05 -10.79 -14.67
CA ASP A 187 -7.58 -11.75 -15.63
C ASP A 187 -6.58 -11.98 -16.78
N CYS A 188 -5.97 -10.92 -17.31
CA CYS A 188 -4.90 -11.04 -18.30
C CYS A 188 -3.69 -11.82 -17.79
N ALA A 189 -3.28 -11.60 -16.54
CA ALA A 189 -2.18 -12.34 -15.92
C ALA A 189 -2.53 -13.83 -15.73
N LEU A 190 -3.73 -14.12 -15.23
CA LEU A 190 -4.22 -15.49 -15.04
C LEU A 190 -4.35 -16.22 -16.38
N ASP A 191 -4.81 -15.58 -17.44
CA ASP A 191 -4.91 -16.21 -18.76
C ASP A 191 -3.53 -16.51 -19.37
N LYS A 192 -2.52 -15.67 -19.12
CA LYS A 192 -1.13 -16.00 -19.51
C LYS A 192 -0.61 -17.25 -18.78
N THR A 193 -0.94 -17.42 -17.49
CA THR A 193 -0.54 -18.65 -16.76
C THR A 193 -1.20 -19.93 -17.29
N ARG A 194 -2.34 -19.82 -17.97
CA ARG A 194 -2.99 -20.96 -18.64
C ARG A 194 -2.31 -21.35 -19.93
N LYS A 195 -1.72 -20.40 -20.66
CA LYS A 195 -1.03 -20.63 -21.94
C LYS A 195 0.35 -21.26 -21.76
N TYR A 196 0.98 -21.06 -20.61
CA TYR A 196 2.25 -21.67 -20.23
C TYR A 196 2.10 -22.36 -18.87
N PRO A 197 1.38 -23.50 -18.79
CA PRO A 197 1.37 -24.29 -17.58
C PRO A 197 2.81 -24.73 -17.32
N PHE A 198 3.37 -24.34 -16.17
CA PHE A 198 4.70 -24.78 -15.76
C PHE A 198 4.80 -26.30 -15.93
N ILE A 199 5.80 -26.73 -16.71
CA ILE A 199 6.26 -28.11 -16.88
C ILE A 199 6.73 -28.63 -15.52
#